data_AF-A0A251NJ73-F1
#
_entry.id   AF-A0A251NJ73-F1
#
_cell.length_a   1.000
_cell.length_b   1.000
_cell.length_c   1.000
_cell.angle_alpha   90.00
_cell.angle_beta   90.00
_cell.angle_gamma   90.00
#
_symmetry.space_group_name_H-M   'P 1'
#
loop_
_entity.id
_entity.type
_entity.pdbx_description
1 polymer ?
#
loop_
_entity_poly.entity_id
_entity_poly.type
_entity_poly.pdbx_seq_one_letter_code
_entity_poly.pdbx_strand_id
1 'polypeptide(L)'
;MDQQNQLYQSQRALPETSSTSLDSTAQTGHATGGDWQEEEEVFQKIKLMKEMYLPELSEIYQKIATKLQQHDSLPQPPKSEQLDKLKMLRTMLERLISVLQISKSSISPGLNCKLFFYEKQIVNFINACEASFCKASMDSTAAPPT
;
A
#
# COMPACT_ATOMS: atom_id res chain seq x y z
N MET A 1 60.93 -24.41 -45.18
CA MET A 1 59.73 -25.10 -44.66
C MET A 1 59.76 -24.93 -43.15
N ASP A 2 59.55 -23.70 -42.67
CA ASP A 2 58.22 -23.09 -42.44
C ASP A 2 57.51 -23.88 -41.35
N GLN A 3 57.29 -23.39 -40.12
CA GLN A 3 56.42 -22.27 -39.76
C GLN A 3 56.58 -22.13 -38.22
N GLN A 4 57.19 -21.10 -37.62
CA GLN A 4 56.74 -19.72 -37.42
C GLN A 4 55.25 -19.57 -37.05
N ASN A 5 54.90 -19.76 -35.77
CA ASN A 5 54.05 -18.81 -35.00
C ASN A 5 53.73 -19.29 -33.57
N GLN A 6 54.61 -19.00 -32.61
CA GLN A 6 54.20 -18.79 -31.20
C GLN A 6 54.91 -17.53 -30.69
N LEU A 7 54.78 -16.46 -31.51
CA LEU A 7 55.06 -15.09 -31.12
C LEU A 7 54.25 -14.80 -29.84
N TYR A 8 54.93 -14.56 -28.74
CA TYR A 8 55.32 -13.23 -28.29
C TYR A 8 54.23 -12.59 -27.41
N GLN A 9 54.71 -12.02 -26.31
CA GLN A 9 54.04 -11.07 -25.42
C GLN A 9 53.12 -11.69 -24.37
N SER A 10 53.33 -11.53 -23.07
CA SER A 10 53.95 -10.37 -22.39
C SER A 10 54.70 -10.81 -21.14
N GLN A 11 55.95 -10.37 -21.10
CA GLN A 11 56.81 -10.36 -19.94
C GLN A 11 56.64 -8.99 -19.23
N ARG A 12 56.39 -9.03 -17.92
CA ARG A 12 56.67 -8.01 -16.88
C ARG A 12 55.96 -6.64 -16.94
N ALA A 13 55.31 -6.27 -15.84
CA ALA A 13 55.87 -5.35 -14.84
C ALA A 13 54.90 -5.15 -13.66
N LEU A 14 55.37 -5.40 -12.43
CA LEU A 14 54.90 -4.62 -11.28
C LEU A 14 55.46 -3.20 -11.42
N PRO A 15 54.70 -2.18 -11.00
CA PRO A 15 55.18 -1.40 -9.85
C PRO A 15 54.08 -1.09 -8.82
N GLU A 16 54.43 -1.22 -7.55
CA GLU A 16 53.77 -0.55 -6.43
C GLU A 16 54.11 0.95 -6.47
N THR A 17 53.15 1.84 -6.20
CA THR A 17 53.28 3.01 -5.31
C THR A 17 52.02 3.87 -5.31
N SER A 18 51.72 4.33 -4.09
CA SER A 18 50.71 5.28 -3.65
C SER A 18 50.39 6.45 -4.60
N SER A 19 49.12 6.79 -4.69
CA SER A 19 48.67 8.18 -4.87
C SER A 19 47.43 8.42 -4.05
N THR A 20 47.62 9.17 -2.98
CA THR A 20 46.59 9.90 -2.25
C THR A 20 45.89 10.84 -3.23
N SER A 21 44.59 10.66 -3.46
CA SER A 21 43.72 11.76 -3.84
C SER A 21 42.40 11.60 -3.13
N LEU A 22 42.30 12.35 -2.05
CA LEU A 22 41.08 12.66 -1.33
C LEU A 22 40.36 13.71 -2.20
N ASP A 23 39.30 13.33 -2.91
CA ASP A 23 38.21 14.27 -3.19
C ASP A 23 36.89 13.56 -3.46
N SER A 24 35.84 14.20 -2.99
CA SER A 24 34.46 13.74 -2.93
C SER A 24 33.90 13.27 -4.27
N THR A 25 33.21 12.14 -4.25
CA THR A 25 31.93 12.07 -4.95
C THR A 25 30.97 11.36 -4.00
N ALA A 26 29.88 12.05 -3.68
CA ALA A 26 28.81 11.57 -2.85
C ALA A 26 28.48 10.12 -3.20
N GLN A 27 28.57 9.24 -2.21
CA GLN A 27 28.10 7.87 -2.30
C GLN A 27 26.56 7.92 -2.28
N THR A 28 25.96 8.43 -3.36
CA THR A 28 24.53 8.29 -3.61
C THR A 28 24.29 6.83 -3.94
N GLY A 29 23.73 6.14 -2.95
CA GLY A 29 22.91 4.92 -3.11
C GLY A 29 23.42 3.94 -4.15
N HIS A 30 24.28 3.02 -3.74
CA HIS A 30 24.45 1.76 -4.45
C HIS A 30 23.15 0.94 -4.29
N ALA A 31 22.12 1.30 -5.06
CA ALA A 31 20.91 0.49 -5.21
C ALA A 31 21.31 -0.74 -6.04
N THR A 32 21.85 -1.74 -5.34
CA THR A 32 22.07 -3.08 -5.87
C THR A 32 20.75 -3.55 -6.48
N GLY A 33 20.78 -4.11 -7.70
CA GLY A 33 19.58 -4.44 -8.50
C GLY A 33 18.53 -5.34 -7.83
N GLY A 34 18.77 -5.87 -6.63
CA GLY A 34 17.75 -6.55 -5.81
C GLY A 34 16.74 -5.61 -5.14
N ASP A 35 17.12 -4.38 -4.78
CA ASP A 35 16.23 -3.42 -4.09
C ASP A 35 15.12 -2.92 -5.03
N TRP A 36 15.46 -2.64 -6.30
CA TRP A 36 14.50 -2.29 -7.35
C TRP A 36 13.52 -3.42 -7.69
N GLN A 37 13.92 -4.68 -7.52
CA GLN A 37 13.06 -5.83 -7.76
C GLN A 37 12.00 -5.95 -6.65
N GLU A 38 12.38 -5.74 -5.38
CA GLU A 38 11.44 -5.72 -4.26
C GLU A 38 10.40 -4.60 -4.40
N GLU A 39 10.81 -3.41 -4.84
CA GLU A 39 9.87 -2.30 -5.12
C GLU A 39 8.86 -2.65 -6.21
N GLU A 40 9.28 -3.34 -7.27
CA GLU A 40 8.38 -3.79 -8.35
C GLU A 40 7.38 -4.82 -7.85
N GLU A 41 7.82 -5.82 -7.08
CA GLU A 41 6.94 -6.85 -6.51
C GLU A 41 5.89 -6.22 -5.58
N VAL A 42 6.30 -5.26 -4.75
CA VAL A 42 5.39 -4.49 -3.89
C VAL A 42 4.40 -3.69 -4.73
N PHE A 43 4.85 -3.02 -5.79
CA PHE A 43 3.98 -2.25 -6.67
C PHE A 43 2.93 -3.14 -7.36
N GLN A 44 3.34 -4.30 -7.89
CA GLN A 44 2.42 -5.25 -8.51
C GLN A 44 1.39 -5.78 -7.50
N LYS A 45 1.81 -6.08 -6.26
CA LYS A 45 0.88 -6.50 -5.21
C LYS A 45 -0.11 -5.39 -4.82
N ILE A 46 0.34 -4.14 -4.70
CA ILE A 46 -0.56 -2.98 -4.47
C ILE A 46 -1.59 -2.89 -5.58
N LYS A 47 -1.17 -3.03 -6.85
CA LYS A 47 -2.06 -3.01 -8.00
C LYS A 47 -3.12 -4.12 -7.94
N LEU A 48 -2.72 -5.35 -7.63
CA LEU A 48 -3.64 -6.47 -7.47
C LEU A 48 -4.64 -6.23 -6.34
N MET A 49 -4.16 -5.78 -5.17
CA MET A 49 -5.03 -5.45 -4.04
C MET A 49 -6.01 -4.31 -4.38
N LYS A 50 -5.56 -3.31 -5.14
CA LYS A 50 -6.43 -2.23 -5.62
C LYS A 50 -7.53 -2.78 -6.51
N GLU A 51 -7.20 -3.64 -7.48
CA GLU A 51 -8.19 -4.24 -8.37
C GLU A 51 -9.21 -5.11 -7.62
N MET A 52 -8.76 -5.86 -6.61
CA MET A 52 -9.62 -6.79 -5.85
C MET A 52 -10.49 -6.12 -4.80
N TYR A 53 -10.04 -5.04 -4.16
CA TYR A 53 -10.72 -4.50 -2.97
C TYR A 53 -11.28 -3.08 -3.16
N LEU A 54 -10.78 -2.31 -4.14
CA LEU A 54 -11.25 -0.94 -4.33
C LEU A 54 -12.75 -0.84 -4.63
N PRO A 55 -13.40 -1.75 -5.39
CA PRO A 55 -14.83 -1.70 -5.64
C PRO A 55 -15.64 -1.75 -4.32
N GLU A 56 -15.38 -2.75 -3.48
CA GLU A 56 -16.05 -2.97 -2.20
C GLU A 56 -15.76 -1.81 -1.23
N LEU A 57 -14.51 -1.37 -1.14
CA LEU A 57 -14.13 -0.23 -0.31
C LEU A 57 -14.85 1.06 -0.75
N SER A 58 -15.02 1.25 -2.06
CA SER A 58 -15.75 2.41 -2.60
C SER A 58 -17.23 2.33 -2.29
N GLU A 59 -17.85 1.15 -2.38
CA GLU A 59 -19.25 0.96 -2.00
C GLU A 59 -19.49 1.24 -0.51
N ILE A 60 -18.62 0.72 0.36
CA ILE A 60 -18.68 0.99 1.80
C ILE A 60 -18.51 2.49 2.08
N TYR A 61 -17.61 3.17 1.35
CA TYR A 61 -17.42 4.62 1.49
C TYR A 61 -18.72 5.37 1.19
N GLN A 62 -19.43 5.02 0.11
CA GLN A 62 -20.71 5.63 -0.24
C GLN A 62 -21.79 5.35 0.83
N LYS A 63 -21.84 4.14 1.39
CA LYS A 63 -22.76 3.79 2.49
C LYS A 63 -22.50 4.62 3.74
N ILE A 64 -21.23 4.80 4.12
CA ILE A 64 -20.84 5.64 5.26
C ILE A 64 -21.19 7.10 5.00
N ALA A 65 -20.88 7.63 3.81
CA ALA A 65 -21.20 9.01 3.44
C ALA A 65 -22.71 9.28 3.49
N THR A 66 -23.52 8.37 2.95
CA THR A 66 -24.99 8.46 3.00
C THR A 66 -25.51 8.47 4.44
N LYS A 67 -24.99 7.59 5.31
CA LYS A 67 -25.39 7.54 6.73
C LYS A 67 -24.98 8.79 7.51
N LEU A 68 -23.82 9.37 7.21
CA LEU A 68 -23.40 10.65 7.78
C LEU A 68 -24.36 11.77 7.37
N GLN A 69 -24.70 11.86 6.08
CA GLN A 69 -25.64 12.87 5.57
C GLN A 69 -27.05 12.72 6.16
N GLN A 70 -27.52 11.49 6.38
CA GLN A 70 -28.80 11.24 7.06
C GLN A 70 -28.80 11.77 8.50
N HIS A 71 -27.68 11.66 9.21
CA HIS A 71 -27.55 12.21 10.56
C HIS A 71 -27.64 13.74 10.60
N ASP A 72 -27.10 14.43 9.60
CA ASP A 72 -27.20 15.89 9.49
C ASP A 72 -28.61 16.38 9.11
N SER A 73 -29.43 15.50 8.53
CA SER A 73 -30.77 15.84 8.03
C SER A 73 -31.88 15.69 9.09
N LEU A 74 -31.67 14.91 10.16
CA LEU A 74 -32.64 14.73 11.24
C LEU A 74 -32.31 15.64 12.45
N PRO A 75 -33.32 16.24 13.11
CA PRO A 75 -33.11 16.91 14.39
C PRO A 75 -32.78 15.86 15.47
N GLN A 76 -31.49 15.60 15.68
CA GLN A 76 -30.97 14.70 16.72
C GLN A 76 -30.05 15.44 17.68
N PRO A 77 -29.86 14.92 18.92
CA PRO A 77 -28.95 15.54 19.88
C PRO A 77 -27.52 15.64 19.30
N PRO A 78 -26.77 16.73 19.60
CA PRO A 78 -25.67 17.18 18.75
C PRO A 78 -24.46 16.25 18.55
N LYS A 79 -24.30 15.16 19.30
CA LYS A 79 -23.18 14.20 19.15
C LYS A 79 -23.60 12.86 19.73
N SER A 80 -23.85 11.87 18.88
CA SER A 80 -24.04 10.49 19.32
C SER A 80 -22.73 9.72 19.17
N GLU A 81 -22.48 8.77 20.08
CA GLU A 81 -21.34 7.84 19.98
C GLU A 81 -21.33 7.11 18.63
N GLN A 82 -22.51 6.86 18.05
CA GLN A 82 -22.65 6.26 16.73
C GLN A 82 -22.10 7.14 15.60
N LEU A 83 -22.34 8.45 15.66
CA LEU A 83 -21.79 9.40 14.70
C LEU A 83 -20.26 9.43 14.74
N ASP A 84 -19.67 9.41 15.95
CA ASP A 84 -18.22 9.38 16.11
C ASP A 84 -17.62 8.05 15.62
N LYS A 85 -18.29 6.92 15.86
CA LYS A 85 -17.93 5.62 15.28
C LYS A 85 -17.97 5.64 13.75
N LEU A 86 -19.00 6.21 13.14
CA LEU A 86 -19.12 6.36 11.69
C LEU A 86 -17.99 7.21 11.10
N LYS A 87 -17.62 8.32 11.76
CA LYS A 87 -16.48 9.15 11.36
C LYS A 87 -15.15 8.39 11.48
N MET A 88 -14.96 7.62 12.54
CA MET A 88 -13.77 6.77 12.70
C MET A 88 -13.66 5.73 11.59
N LEU A 89 -14.77 5.04 11.27
CA LEU A 89 -14.81 4.07 10.17
C LEU A 89 -14.48 4.73 8.83
N ARG A 90 -14.99 5.95 8.58
CA ARG A 90 -14.66 6.73 7.39
C ARG A 90 -13.15 7.01 7.30
N THR A 91 -12.55 7.54 8.36
CA THR A 91 -11.11 7.85 8.40
C THR A 91 -10.26 6.59 8.20
N MET A 92 -10.66 5.46 8.79
CA MET A 92 -9.94 4.19 8.60
C MET A 92 -10.02 3.71 7.15
N LEU A 93 -11.19 3.82 6.52
CA LEU A 93 -11.39 3.49 5.11
C LEU A 93 -10.55 4.37 4.17
N GLU A 94 -10.52 5.69 4.40
CA GLU A 94 -9.69 6.64 3.64
C GLU A 94 -8.20 6.27 3.73
N ARG A 95 -7.73 5.83 4.91
CA ARG A 95 -6.36 5.33 5.09
C ARG A 95 -6.09 4.07 4.27
N LEU A 96 -7.01 3.11 4.26
CA LEU A 96 -6.85 1.86 3.49
C LEU A 96 -6.80 2.15 1.98
N ILE A 97 -7.69 3.00 1.47
CA ILE A 97 -7.69 3.42 0.07
C ILE A 97 -6.38 4.13 -0.28
N SER A 98 -5.87 5.00 0.61
CA SER A 98 -4.61 5.72 0.39
C SER A 98 -3.42 4.77 0.20
N VAL A 99 -3.35 3.67 0.95
CA VAL A 99 -2.31 2.64 0.77
C VAL A 99 -2.37 2.01 -0.62
N LEU A 100 -3.58 1.76 -1.14
CA LEU A 100 -3.79 1.19 -2.47
C LEU A 100 -3.48 2.18 -3.61
N GLN A 101 -3.30 3.46 -3.31
CA GLN A 101 -2.97 4.52 -4.28
C GLN A 101 -1.49 4.92 -4.28
N ILE A 102 -0.65 4.27 -3.47
CA ILE A 102 0.79 4.54 -3.45
C ILE A 102 1.39 4.37 -4.85
N SER A 103 2.12 5.40 -5.28
CA SER A 103 2.83 5.39 -6.57
C SER A 103 4.13 4.60 -6.46
N LYS A 104 4.60 4.03 -7.57
CA LYS A 104 5.85 3.26 -7.63
C LYS A 104 7.04 4.05 -7.05
N SER A 105 7.15 5.34 -7.35
CA SER A 105 8.22 6.23 -6.86
C SER A 105 8.15 6.55 -5.37
N SER A 106 7.07 6.19 -4.68
CA SER A 106 6.87 6.43 -3.25
C SER A 106 6.97 5.16 -2.40
N ILE A 107 7.38 4.04 -3.01
CA ILE A 107 7.59 2.79 -2.28
C ILE A 107 8.88 2.92 -1.47
N SER A 108 8.77 2.67 -0.17
CA SER A 108 9.93 2.64 0.72
C SER A 108 10.38 1.20 0.94
N PRO A 109 11.69 0.94 1.11
CA PRO A 109 12.18 -0.35 1.59
C PRO A 109 11.42 -0.80 2.85
N GLY A 110 10.96 -2.05 2.88
CA GLY A 110 10.17 -2.62 3.98
C GLY A 110 8.65 -2.36 3.93
N LEU A 111 8.12 -1.73 2.87
CA LEU A 111 6.67 -1.62 2.67
C LEU A 111 6.00 -2.99 2.49
N ASN A 112 6.71 -3.98 1.93
CA ASN A 112 6.20 -5.33 1.69
C ASN A 112 5.62 -5.98 2.97
N CYS A 113 6.37 -5.98 4.07
CA CYS A 113 5.90 -6.53 5.34
C CYS A 113 4.64 -5.82 5.86
N LYS A 114 4.55 -4.50 5.67
CA LYS A 114 3.38 -3.71 6.04
C LYS A 114 2.19 -4.01 5.12
N LEU A 115 2.44 -4.33 3.86
CA LEU A 115 1.42 -4.61 2.86
C LEU A 115 0.63 -5.87 3.23
N PHE A 116 1.29 -6.92 3.73
CA PHE A 116 0.61 -8.10 4.28
C PHE A 116 -0.35 -7.74 5.42
N PHE A 117 0.08 -6.84 6.33
CA PHE A 117 -0.79 -6.37 7.41
C PHE A 117 -1.98 -5.56 6.85
N TYR A 118 -1.75 -4.70 5.86
CA TYR A 118 -2.81 -3.92 5.22
C TYR A 118 -3.81 -4.82 4.50
N GLU A 119 -3.38 -5.89 3.82
CA GLU A 119 -4.28 -6.85 3.18
C GLU A 119 -5.22 -7.48 4.21
N LYS A 120 -4.67 -7.97 5.33
CA LYS A 120 -5.48 -8.52 6.43
C LYS A 120 -6.45 -7.48 7.02
N GLN A 121 -6.00 -6.23 7.18
CA GLN A 121 -6.82 -5.14 7.67
C GLN A 121 -7.98 -4.81 6.72
N ILE A 122 -7.74 -4.81 5.41
CA ILE A 122 -8.77 -4.57 4.39
C ILE A 122 -9.84 -5.66 4.46
N VAL A 123 -9.43 -6.93 4.44
CA VAL A 123 -10.38 -8.06 4.52
C VAL A 123 -11.20 -8.01 5.81
N ASN A 124 -10.56 -7.80 6.95
CA ASN A 124 -11.26 -7.67 8.23
C ASN A 124 -12.24 -6.49 8.25
N PHE A 125 -11.85 -5.35 7.65
CA PHE A 125 -12.70 -4.17 7.58
C PHE A 125 -13.94 -4.40 6.72
N ILE A 126 -13.78 -5.00 5.54
CA ILE A 126 -14.88 -5.34 4.64
C ILE A 126 -15.86 -6.27 5.37
N ASN A 127 -15.36 -7.35 5.96
CA ASN A 127 -16.18 -8.31 6.72
C ASN A 127 -16.94 -7.66 7.89
N ALA A 128 -16.28 -6.77 8.64
CA ALA A 128 -16.92 -6.06 9.75
C ALA A 128 -18.02 -5.10 9.28
N CYS A 129 -17.80 -4.43 8.14
CA CYS A 129 -18.79 -3.54 7.53
C CYS A 129 -19.98 -4.31 6.98
N GLU A 130 -19.76 -5.42 6.27
CA GLU A 130 -20.84 -6.29 5.80
C GLU A 130 -21.74 -6.76 6.96
N ALA A 131 -21.14 -7.23 8.06
CA ALA A 131 -21.88 -7.67 9.23
C ALA A 131 -22.68 -6.53 9.91
N SER A 132 -22.15 -5.31 9.88
CA SER A 132 -22.77 -4.13 10.51
C SER A 132 -23.86 -3.50 9.65
N PHE A 133 -23.78 -3.62 8.32
CA PHE A 133 -24.73 -3.00 7.39
C PHE A 133 -25.82 -3.95 6.89
N CYS A 134 -25.59 -5.26 6.82
CA CYS A 134 -26.65 -6.23 6.48
C CYS A 134 -27.71 -6.38 7.58
N LYS A 135 -27.37 -6.09 8.85
CA LYS A 135 -28.33 -6.18 9.97
C LYS A 135 -29.38 -5.06 10.01
N ALA A 136 -29.21 -3.98 9.24
CA ALA A 136 -30.16 -2.87 9.24
C ALA A 136 -31.47 -3.17 8.45
N SER A 137 -31.58 -4.34 7.79
CA SER A 137 -32.74 -4.69 6.95
C SER A 137 -33.69 -5.74 7.55
N MET A 138 -33.50 -6.19 8.80
CA MET A 138 -34.33 -7.25 9.41
C MET A 138 -35.04 -6.84 10.72
N ASP A 139 -35.33 -5.55 10.92
CA ASP A 139 -36.29 -5.14 11.95
C ASP A 139 -37.22 -4.04 11.43
N SER A 140 -38.17 -4.45 10.60
CA SER A 140 -39.39 -3.70 10.33
C SER A 140 -40.52 -4.68 10.01
N THR A 141 -40.79 -5.61 10.93
CA THR A 141 -42.10 -6.28 10.97
C THR A 141 -42.94 -5.55 11.99
N ALA A 142 -43.86 -4.76 11.46
CA ALA A 142 -44.88 -4.04 12.18
C ALA A 142 -45.70 -4.96 13.09
N ALA A 143 -45.90 -4.55 14.33
CA ALA A 143 -47.02 -5.02 15.14
C ALA A 143 -48.33 -4.47 14.52
N PRO A 144 -49.36 -5.29 14.29
CA PRO A 144 -50.67 -4.78 13.89
C PRO A 144 -51.34 -4.10 15.11
N PRO A 145 -52.01 -2.95 14.90
CA PRO A 145 -52.89 -2.38 15.91
C PRO A 145 -54.15 -3.23 16.08
N THR A 146 -54.71 -3.10 17.27
CA THR A 146 -55.81 -3.83 17.91
C THR A 146 -57.07 -3.98 17.08
#